data_AF-A0A845RQ09-F1
#
_entry.id   AF-A0A845RQ09-F1
#
_cell.length_a   1.000
_cell.length_b   1.000
_cell.length_c   1.000
_cell.angle_alpha   90.00
_cell.angle_beta   90.00
_cell.angle_gamma   90.00
#
_symmetry.space_group_name_H-M   'P 1'
#
loop_
_entity.id
_entity.type
_entity.pdbx_description
1 polymer ?
#
loop_
_entity_poly.entity_id
_entity_poly.type
_entity_poly.pdbx_seq_one_letter_code
_entity_poly.pdbx_strand_id
1 'polypeptide(L)'
;MPLFTPKFYLKKPTETEQVEPRDYNDNLDAIDNALTEHFADRMAHFECLSLYKLDKDAFGVFVELQWKRENGKLAKRSVFSRGTPPYYSLRTDTYYHEDGVTAKVIKTYLLTYDQDNALISEVLQ
;
A
#
# COMPACT_ATOMS: atom_id res chain seq x y z
N MET A 1 -11.94 -22.58 26.47
CA MET A 1 -11.74 -21.78 25.24
C MET A 1 -12.04 -22.65 24.03
N PRO A 2 -12.49 -22.07 22.89
CA PRO A 2 -12.61 -22.83 21.65
C PRO A 2 -11.25 -23.36 21.20
N LEU A 3 -11.20 -24.62 20.73
CA LEU A 3 -9.98 -25.33 20.29
C LEU A 3 -9.34 -24.74 19.03
N PHE A 4 -10.09 -23.93 18.28
CA PHE A 4 -9.64 -23.33 17.03
C PHE A 4 -9.95 -21.83 17.02
N THR A 5 -9.12 -21.06 16.33
CA THR A 5 -9.41 -19.65 16.06
C THR A 5 -10.59 -19.50 15.08
N PRO A 6 -11.34 -18.39 15.14
CA PRO A 6 -12.60 -18.29 14.39
C PRO A 6 -12.45 -18.04 12.88
N LYS A 7 -11.33 -17.47 12.40
CA LYS A 7 -11.21 -17.03 11.01
C LYS A 7 -10.44 -18.02 10.14
N PHE A 8 -9.28 -18.46 10.61
CA PHE A 8 -8.40 -19.41 9.89
C PHE A 8 -8.34 -20.79 10.54
N TYR A 9 -9.14 -21.06 11.58
CA TYR A 9 -9.21 -22.37 12.24
C TYR A 9 -7.84 -22.90 12.69
N LEU A 10 -7.01 -22.01 13.25
CA LEU A 10 -5.71 -22.37 13.81
C LEU A 10 -5.91 -23.12 15.13
N LYS A 11 -5.29 -24.30 15.27
CA LYS A 11 -5.44 -25.16 16.46
C LYS A 11 -4.75 -24.54 17.66
N LYS A 12 -5.51 -24.16 18.69
CA LYS A 12 -4.98 -23.62 19.96
C LYS A 12 -4.31 -24.71 20.79
N PRO A 13 -3.16 -24.43 21.41
CA PRO A 13 -2.51 -25.36 22.32
C PRO A 13 -3.40 -25.63 23.54
N THR A 14 -3.34 -26.85 24.03
CA THR A 14 -4.14 -27.38 25.14
C THR A 14 -3.24 -27.96 26.22
N GLU A 15 -3.71 -27.98 27.47
CA GLU A 15 -2.96 -28.48 28.63
C GLU A 15 -2.47 -29.94 28.49
N THR A 16 -3.01 -30.70 27.52
CA THR A 16 -2.62 -32.08 27.23
C THR A 16 -1.46 -32.22 26.24
N GLU A 17 -1.00 -31.11 25.66
CA GLU A 17 0.10 -31.10 24.69
C GLU A 17 1.45 -30.82 25.35
N GLN A 18 2.54 -31.27 24.74
CA GLN A 18 3.90 -31.04 25.26
C GLN A 18 4.41 -29.65 24.87
N VAL A 19 3.80 -28.62 25.44
CA VAL A 19 4.22 -27.21 25.33
C VAL A 19 4.32 -26.58 26.71
N GLU A 20 5.14 -25.54 26.84
CA GLU A 20 5.34 -24.86 28.11
C GLU A 20 4.02 -24.21 28.59
N PRO A 21 3.71 -24.20 29.89
CA PRO A 21 2.45 -23.63 30.39
C PRO A 21 2.19 -22.18 29.98
N ARG A 22 3.26 -21.39 29.80
CA ARG A 22 3.19 -20.00 29.33
C ARG A 22 2.72 -19.86 27.87
N ASP A 23 2.80 -20.94 27.10
CA ASP A 23 2.41 -21.00 25.70
C ASP A 23 0.92 -21.34 25.53
N TYR A 24 0.22 -21.71 26.62
CA TYR A 24 -1.25 -21.81 26.68
C TYR A 24 -1.89 -20.43 26.79
N ASN A 25 -1.80 -19.67 25.72
CA ASN A 25 -2.30 -18.29 25.68
C ASN A 25 -3.04 -17.99 24.36
N ASP A 26 -3.50 -16.76 24.23
CA ASP A 26 -4.28 -16.30 23.07
C ASP A 26 -3.39 -15.92 21.87
N ASN A 27 -2.13 -16.38 21.80
CA ASN A 27 -1.21 -16.05 20.70
C ASN A 27 -1.79 -16.45 19.34
N LEU A 28 -2.50 -17.57 19.25
CA LEU A 28 -3.13 -17.95 17.98
C LEU A 28 -4.29 -17.05 17.61
N ASP A 29 -5.06 -16.54 18.57
CA ASP A 29 -6.09 -15.53 18.28
C ASP A 29 -5.45 -14.23 17.79
N ALA A 30 -4.31 -13.83 18.37
CA ALA A 30 -3.55 -12.69 17.92
C ALA A 30 -3.04 -12.87 16.48
N ILE A 31 -2.52 -14.06 16.13
CA ILE A 31 -2.07 -14.38 14.77
C ILE A 31 -3.26 -14.42 13.80
N ASP A 32 -4.38 -15.04 14.17
CA ASP A 32 -5.61 -15.12 13.37
C ASP A 32 -6.14 -13.72 13.01
N ASN A 33 -6.12 -12.82 13.99
CA ASN A 33 -6.49 -11.42 13.80
C ASN A 33 -5.48 -10.67 12.92
N ALA A 34 -4.19 -10.76 13.22
CA ALA A 34 -3.15 -10.08 12.46
C ALA A 34 -3.11 -10.52 11.00
N LEU A 35 -3.29 -11.81 10.72
CA LEU A 35 -3.34 -12.33 9.37
C LEU A 35 -4.60 -11.85 8.62
N THR A 36 -5.74 -11.76 9.32
CA THR A 36 -6.98 -11.20 8.76
C THR A 36 -6.81 -9.73 8.38
N GLU A 37 -6.22 -8.95 9.29
CA GLU A 37 -5.92 -7.53 9.04
C GLU A 37 -4.93 -7.39 7.88
N HIS A 38 -3.92 -8.26 7.80
CA HIS A 38 -2.98 -8.27 6.69
C HIS A 38 -3.63 -8.61 5.35
N PHE A 39 -4.53 -9.60 5.29
CA PHE A 39 -5.29 -9.90 4.06
C PHE A 39 -6.29 -8.80 3.70
N ALA A 40 -6.85 -8.09 4.68
CA ALA A 40 -7.65 -6.91 4.44
C ALA A 40 -6.81 -5.72 3.93
N ASP A 41 -5.52 -5.68 4.26
CA ASP A 41 -4.55 -4.73 3.73
C ASP A 41 -4.07 -5.10 2.32
N ARG A 42 -4.99 -4.97 1.35
CA ARG A 42 -4.72 -5.15 -0.08
C ARG A 42 -3.62 -4.22 -0.63
N MET A 43 -3.19 -3.20 0.12
CA MET A 43 -2.08 -2.33 -0.29
C MET A 43 -0.70 -2.95 -0.08
N ALA A 44 -0.58 -4.00 0.75
CA ALA A 44 0.69 -4.70 0.96
C ALA A 44 1.13 -5.51 -0.29
N HIS A 45 0.16 -5.93 -1.11
CA HIS A 45 0.37 -6.73 -2.31
C HIS A 45 0.03 -5.88 -3.55
N PHE A 46 0.98 -5.07 -4.01
CA PHE A 46 0.82 -4.06 -5.09
C PHE A 46 0.26 -4.60 -6.42
N GLU A 47 0.18 -5.92 -6.62
CA GLU A 47 -0.32 -6.56 -7.84
C GLU A 47 -1.85 -6.51 -8.03
N CYS A 48 -2.60 -5.93 -7.07
CA CYS A 48 -4.07 -5.92 -7.12
C CYS A 48 -4.70 -4.61 -7.65
N LEU A 49 -3.94 -3.70 -8.27
CA LEU A 49 -4.44 -2.39 -8.72
C LEU A 49 -4.30 -2.18 -10.23
N SER A 50 -5.33 -1.59 -10.84
CA SER A 50 -5.29 -1.12 -12.23
C SER A 50 -4.64 0.26 -12.32
N LEU A 51 -3.67 0.43 -13.21
CA LEU A 51 -3.00 1.71 -13.47
C LEU A 51 -3.65 2.45 -14.65
N TYR A 52 -4.02 3.71 -14.41
CA TYR A 52 -4.49 4.66 -15.40
C TYR A 52 -3.48 5.80 -15.52
N LYS A 53 -3.12 6.15 -16.76
CA LYS A 53 -2.21 7.25 -17.09
C LYS A 53 -3.03 8.40 -17.67
N LEU A 54 -3.01 9.56 -17.03
CA LEU A 54 -3.84 10.71 -17.37
C LEU A 54 -2.98 11.95 -17.62
N ASP A 55 -3.60 12.96 -18.23
CA ASP A 55 -3.02 14.29 -18.46
C ASP A 55 -1.65 14.23 -19.13
N LYS A 56 -1.62 13.70 -20.35
CA LYS A 56 -0.39 13.66 -21.15
C LYS A 56 -0.02 15.08 -21.60
N ASP A 57 1.18 15.53 -21.25
CA ASP A 57 1.68 16.83 -21.66
C ASP A 57 2.15 16.85 -23.13
N ALA A 58 2.60 18.03 -23.60
CA ALA A 58 3.07 18.23 -24.96
C ALA A 58 4.36 17.44 -25.30
N PHE A 59 5.11 17.00 -24.29
CA PHE A 59 6.32 16.18 -24.43
C PHE A 59 6.01 14.68 -24.33
N GLY A 60 4.75 14.33 -24.13
CA GLY A 60 4.28 12.95 -24.08
C GLY A 60 4.37 12.30 -22.69
N VAL A 61 4.61 13.08 -21.63
CA VAL A 61 4.66 12.59 -20.25
C VAL A 61 3.28 12.68 -19.62
N PHE A 62 2.81 11.59 -19.01
CA PHE A 62 1.58 11.57 -18.22
C PHE A 62 1.87 12.16 -16.84
N VAL A 63 1.29 13.33 -16.52
CA VAL A 63 1.58 14.03 -15.26
C VAL A 63 0.69 13.57 -14.11
N GLU A 64 -0.30 12.72 -14.40
CA GLU A 64 -1.12 12.08 -13.39
C GLU A 64 -1.19 10.57 -13.60
N LEU A 65 -0.94 9.82 -12.52
CA LEU A 65 -1.10 8.38 -12.47
C LEU A 65 -2.13 8.03 -11.39
N GLN A 66 -3.09 7.19 -11.73
CA GLN A 66 -4.10 6.69 -10.78
C GLN A 66 -4.04 5.17 -10.71
N TRP A 67 -3.92 4.64 -9.49
CA TRP A 67 -4.09 3.23 -9.20
C TRP A 67 -5.46 3.01 -8.57
N LYS A 68 -6.28 2.18 -9.22
CA LYS A 68 -7.65 1.87 -8.80
C LYS A 68 -7.76 0.42 -8.36
N ARG A 69 -8.56 0.19 -7.32
CA ARG A 69 -8.98 -1.15 -6.89
C ARG A 69 -9.89 -1.79 -7.95
N GLU A 70 -10.12 -3.09 -7.84
CA GLU A 70 -11.03 -3.85 -8.72
C GLU A 70 -12.43 -3.23 -8.83
N ASN A 71 -12.94 -2.67 -7.71
CA ASN A 71 -14.23 -1.98 -7.69
C ASN A 71 -14.21 -0.56 -8.30
N GLY A 72 -13.11 -0.16 -8.95
CA GLY A 72 -12.93 1.14 -9.60
C GLY A 72 -12.58 2.29 -8.66
N LYS A 73 -12.57 2.09 -7.34
CA LYS A 73 -12.24 3.14 -6.37
C LYS A 73 -10.74 3.44 -6.34
N LEU A 74 -10.40 4.71 -6.16
CA LEU A 74 -9.02 5.19 -6.13
C LEU A 74 -8.27 4.69 -4.90
N ALA A 75 -7.14 4.02 -5.08
CA ALA A 75 -6.25 3.59 -4.00
C ALA A 75 -5.06 4.53 -3.84
N LYS A 76 -4.50 4.98 -4.97
CA LYS A 76 -3.38 5.92 -5.02
C LYS A 76 -3.51 6.86 -6.21
N ARG A 77 -3.15 8.11 -6.02
CA ARG A 77 -2.96 9.10 -7.09
C ARG A 77 -1.57 9.70 -6.95
N SER A 78 -0.82 9.73 -8.04
CA SER A 78 0.46 10.44 -8.13
C SER A 78 0.33 11.59 -9.11
N VAL A 79 0.70 12.79 -8.68
CA VAL A 79 0.73 13.99 -9.51
C VAL A 79 2.16 14.50 -9.61
N PHE A 80 2.66 14.65 -10.83
CA PHE A 80 3.95 15.25 -11.16
C PHE A 80 3.76 16.75 -11.39
N SER A 81 4.59 17.56 -10.74
CA SER A 81 4.46 19.02 -10.77
C SER A 81 5.82 19.69 -10.57
N ARG A 82 5.86 21.01 -10.83
CA ARG A 82 7.08 21.85 -10.80
C ARG A 82 8.15 21.38 -11.80
N GLY A 83 9.24 22.13 -11.89
CA GLY A 83 10.30 21.89 -12.87
C GLY A 83 9.90 22.33 -14.27
N THR A 84 10.64 21.82 -15.26
CA THR A 84 10.42 22.14 -16.68
C THR A 84 10.11 20.84 -17.40
N PRO A 85 8.90 20.67 -17.99
CA PRO A 85 8.55 19.48 -18.74
C PRO A 85 9.62 19.14 -19.80
N PRO A 86 9.98 17.86 -19.98
CA PRO A 86 9.40 16.67 -19.34
C PRO A 86 9.96 16.32 -17.94
N TYR A 87 10.83 17.16 -17.38
CA TYR A 87 11.57 16.90 -16.14
C TYR A 87 10.90 17.57 -14.92
N TYR A 88 9.90 16.87 -14.38
CA TYR A 88 9.18 17.32 -13.20
C TYR A 88 10.01 17.12 -11.93
N SER A 89 10.06 18.13 -11.06
CA SER A 89 10.90 18.06 -9.85
C SER A 89 10.16 17.59 -8.60
N LEU A 90 8.84 17.42 -8.64
CA LEU A 90 8.03 17.02 -7.50
C LEU A 90 6.98 15.98 -7.89
N ARG A 91 6.92 14.86 -7.16
CA ARG A 91 5.80 13.91 -7.20
C ARG A 91 5.05 13.93 -5.88
N THR A 92 3.74 14.16 -5.92
CA THR A 92 2.86 14.04 -4.75
C THR A 92 1.99 12.80 -4.89
N ASP A 93 2.16 11.86 -3.96
CA ASP A 93 1.41 10.63 -3.85
C ASP A 93 0.35 10.78 -2.76
N THR A 94 -0.93 10.65 -3.13
CA THR A 94 -2.05 10.56 -2.18
C THR A 94 -2.56 9.13 -2.17
N TYR A 95 -2.58 8.52 -0.98
CA TYR A 95 -3.16 7.22 -0.70
C TYR A 95 -4.53 7.41 -0.08
N TYR A 96 -5.50 6.60 -0.48
CA TYR A 96 -6.90 6.77 -0.09
C TYR A 96 -7.42 5.59 0.72
N HIS A 97 -8.37 5.86 1.62
CA HIS A 97 -9.16 4.85 2.31
C HIS A 97 -10.01 4.02 1.32
N GLU A 98 -10.68 2.96 1.81
CA GLU A 98 -11.54 2.07 1.00
C GLU A 98 -12.75 2.80 0.36
N ASP A 99 -13.10 3.99 0.83
CA ASP A 99 -14.10 4.84 0.18
C ASP A 99 -13.63 5.40 -1.17
N GLY A 100 -12.31 5.46 -1.41
CA GLY A 100 -11.68 6.00 -2.61
C GLY A 100 -11.68 7.52 -2.70
N VAL A 101 -12.02 8.21 -1.61
CA VAL A 101 -12.19 9.68 -1.56
C VAL A 101 -11.39 10.29 -0.42
N THR A 102 -11.44 9.69 0.77
CA THR A 102 -10.74 10.20 1.94
C THR A 102 -9.25 9.89 1.84
N ALA A 103 -8.42 10.93 1.89
CA ALA A 103 -6.97 10.75 1.92
C ALA A 103 -6.54 10.10 3.24
N LYS A 104 -5.88 8.96 3.14
CA LYS A 104 -5.27 8.22 4.26
C LYS A 104 -3.89 8.75 4.58
N VAL A 105 -3.05 8.94 3.55
CA VAL A 105 -1.67 9.42 3.67
C VAL A 105 -1.32 10.23 2.42
N ILE A 106 -0.58 11.32 2.61
CA ILE A 106 0.04 12.07 1.52
C ILE A 106 1.55 11.99 1.69
N LYS A 107 2.26 11.69 0.61
CA LYS A 107 3.72 11.66 0.55
C LYS A 107 4.19 12.52 -0.61
N THR A 108 5.22 13.32 -0.38
CA THR A 108 5.81 14.16 -1.42
C THR A 108 7.25 13.74 -1.63
N TYR A 109 7.65 13.61 -2.89
CA TYR A 109 8.99 13.20 -3.29
C TYR A 109 9.62 14.29 -4.15
N LEU A 110 10.85 14.67 -3.80
CA LEU A 110 11.70 15.47 -4.66
C LEU A 110 12.35 14.56 -5.71
N LEU A 111 12.25 14.92 -6.98
CA LEU A 111 12.83 14.18 -8.10
C LEU A 111 14.08 14.91 -8.60
N THR A 112 15.20 14.20 -8.76
CA THR A 112 16.42 14.78 -9.31
C THR A 112 16.93 13.98 -10.51
N TYR A 113 17.51 14.70 -11.46
CA TYR A 113 18.01 14.19 -12.71
C TYR A 113 19.51 14.46 -12.85
N ASP A 114 20.21 13.63 -13.60
CA ASP A 114 21.61 13.88 -13.97
C ASP A 114 21.74 14.81 -15.19
N GLN A 115 22.97 14.98 -15.68
CA GLN A 115 23.29 15.85 -16.81
C GLN A 115 22.72 15.36 -18.15
N ASP A 116 22.45 14.06 -18.26
CA ASP A 116 21.83 13.43 -19.43
C ASP A 116 20.29 13.42 -19.31
N ASN A 117 19.78 14.07 -18.28
CA ASN A 117 18.37 14.13 -17.89
C ASN A 117 17.74 12.76 -17.57
N ALA A 118 18.53 11.80 -17.10
CA ALA A 118 18.01 10.57 -16.52
C ALA A 118 17.61 10.80 -15.06
N LEU A 119 16.47 10.25 -14.64
CA LEU A 119 16.03 10.34 -13.23
C LEU A 119 16.98 9.49 -12.37
N ILE A 120 17.63 10.11 -11.38
CA ILE A 120 18.62 9.45 -10.52
C ILE A 120 18.20 9.35 -9.06
N SER A 121 17.24 10.15 -8.60
CA SER A 121 16.74 10.02 -7.23
C SER A 121 15.29 10.46 -7.06
N GLU A 122 14.64 9.82 -6.08
CA GLU A 122 13.32 10.19 -5.58
C GLU A 122 13.36 10.20 -4.05
N VAL A 123 13.36 11.38 -3.44
CA VAL A 123 13.58 11.55 -1.99
C VAL A 123 12.30 11.99 -1.30
N LEU A 124 11.81 11.18 -0.36
CA LEU A 124 10.66 11.51 0.49
C LEU A 124 10.95 12.78 1.31
N GLN A 125 9.98 13.69 1.36
CA GLN A 125 9.99 14.92 2.17
C GLN A 125 9.20 14.74 3.47
#